data_AF-A0A098PYL4-F1
#
_entry.id   AF-A0A098PYL4-F1
#
_cell.length_a   1.000
_cell.length_b   1.000
_cell.length_c   1.000
_cell.angle_alpha   90.00
_cell.angle_beta   90.00
_cell.angle_gamma   90.00
#
_symmetry.space_group_name_H-M   'P 1'
#
loop_
_entity.id
_entity.type
_entity.pdbx_description
1 polymer ?
#
loop_
_entity_poly.entity_id
_entity_poly.type
_entity_poly.pdbx_seq_one_letter_code
_entity_poly.pdbx_strand_id
1 'polypeptide(L)'
;MLPAWPSAPGSLGALQSRQAQAATSPSTQLAPVPSRYGPLAPVADQSTGLPLLQLPQGFSYRSFGCSGDRMDDDQPCPDRHDGMAVVCLRRPDWRPGRDSLRGLEQAPCLAG
;
A
#
# COMPACT_ATOMS: atom_id res chain seq x y z
N MET A 1 14.26 -49.61 -41.48
CA MET A 1 13.11 -50.05 -40.67
C MET A 1 13.36 -49.57 -39.24
N LEU A 2 12.79 -48.44 -38.83
CA LEU A 2 12.87 -47.88 -37.47
C LEU A 2 11.48 -47.36 -37.07
N PRO A 3 10.98 -47.61 -35.83
CA PRO A 3 9.62 -47.27 -35.44
C PRO A 3 9.51 -45.80 -35.01
N ALA A 4 8.45 -45.12 -35.48
CA ALA A 4 8.06 -43.81 -35.00
C ALA A 4 7.34 -43.94 -33.65
N TRP A 5 7.80 -43.22 -32.63
CA TRP A 5 7.11 -43.12 -31.36
C TRP A 5 5.90 -42.16 -31.48
N PRO A 6 4.74 -42.47 -30.89
CA PRO A 6 3.62 -41.55 -30.87
C PRO A 6 3.93 -40.37 -29.93
N SER A 7 3.98 -39.17 -30.49
CA SER A 7 3.98 -37.93 -29.71
C SER A 7 2.58 -37.71 -29.14
N ALA A 8 2.46 -37.34 -27.87
CA ALA A 8 1.17 -37.09 -27.20
C ALA A 8 0.73 -35.62 -27.38
N PRO A 9 -0.29 -35.30 -28.19
CA PRO A 9 -0.88 -33.96 -28.22
C PRO A 9 -1.98 -33.88 -27.15
N GLY A 10 -1.82 -33.01 -26.14
CA GLY A 10 -2.90 -32.85 -25.15
C GLY A 10 -2.71 -31.84 -24.02
N SER A 11 -1.48 -31.39 -23.74
CA SER A 11 -1.19 -30.47 -22.63
C SER A 11 -1.83 -29.08 -22.82
N LEU A 12 -1.87 -28.56 -24.06
CA LEU A 12 -2.52 -27.29 -24.39
C LEU A 12 -4.04 -27.32 -24.19
N GLY A 13 -4.71 -28.40 -24.62
CA GLY A 13 -6.15 -28.58 -24.42
C GLY A 13 -6.53 -28.71 -22.95
N ALA A 14 -5.70 -29.40 -22.15
CA ALA A 14 -5.90 -29.49 -20.70
C ALA A 14 -5.77 -28.12 -20.02
N LEU A 15 -4.83 -27.27 -20.46
CA LEU A 15 -4.68 -25.90 -19.94
C LEU A 15 -5.87 -25.01 -20.31
N GLN A 16 -6.34 -25.11 -21.56
CA GLN A 16 -7.50 -24.37 -22.06
C GLN A 16 -8.79 -24.73 -21.29
N SER A 17 -8.99 -26.02 -20.99
CA SER A 17 -10.14 -26.48 -20.18
C SER A 17 -10.09 -25.93 -18.75
N ARG A 18 -8.90 -25.89 -18.12
CA ARG A 18 -8.74 -25.27 -16.79
C ARG A 18 -9.05 -23.77 -16.78
N GLN A 19 -8.66 -23.04 -17.83
CA GLN A 19 -9.00 -21.62 -18.00
C GLN A 19 -10.53 -21.42 -18.11
N ALA A 20 -11.21 -22.24 -18.92
CA ALA A 20 -12.66 -22.17 -19.10
C ALA A 20 -13.45 -22.50 -17.82
N GLN A 21 -12.97 -23.47 -17.03
CA GLN A 21 -13.56 -23.79 -15.73
C GLN A 21 -13.32 -22.70 -14.68
N ALA A 22 -12.16 -22.03 -14.70
CA ALA A 22 -11.91 -20.89 -13.82
C ALA A 22 -12.84 -19.70 -14.12
N ALA A 23 -13.13 -19.45 -15.40
CA ALA A 23 -14.04 -18.38 -15.82
C ALA A 23 -15.52 -18.63 -15.42
N THR A 24 -15.91 -19.88 -15.20
CA THR A 24 -17.30 -20.29 -14.89
C THR A 24 -17.49 -20.72 -13.43
N SER A 25 -16.41 -20.88 -12.67
CA SER A 25 -16.48 -21.25 -11.25
C SER A 25 -16.95 -20.06 -10.40
N PRO A 26 -17.99 -20.20 -9.56
CA PRO A 26 -18.47 -19.15 -8.65
C PRO A 26 -17.55 -18.99 -7.42
N SER A 27 -16.23 -19.04 -7.61
CA SER A 27 -15.23 -18.89 -6.56
C SER A 27 -14.27 -17.75 -6.91
N THR A 28 -14.77 -16.52 -6.82
CA THR A 28 -14.03 -15.34 -6.33
C THR A 28 -15.08 -14.28 -6.06
N GLN A 29 -15.34 -13.98 -4.79
CA GLN A 29 -16.09 -12.79 -4.42
C GLN A 29 -15.26 -11.56 -4.87
N LEU A 30 -15.53 -11.07 -6.08
CA LEU A 30 -14.88 -9.88 -6.67
C LEU A 30 -15.33 -8.58 -5.99
N ALA A 31 -16.41 -8.63 -5.21
CA ALA A 31 -16.90 -7.50 -4.46
C ALA A 31 -16.12 -7.38 -3.14
N PRO A 32 -15.54 -6.20 -2.85
CA PRO A 32 -14.98 -5.91 -1.53
C PRO A 32 -15.96 -6.31 -0.43
N VAL A 33 -15.47 -7.00 0.60
CA VAL A 33 -16.29 -7.23 1.80
C VAL A 33 -16.78 -5.86 2.30
N PRO A 34 -18.08 -5.69 2.54
CA PRO A 34 -18.61 -4.43 3.04
C PRO A 34 -17.87 -3.99 4.30
N SER A 35 -17.15 -2.87 4.22
CA SER A 35 -16.47 -2.30 5.37
C SER A 35 -17.49 -1.80 6.38
N ARG A 36 -17.23 -2.04 7.68
CA ARG A 36 -18.04 -1.46 8.76
C ARG A 36 -17.96 0.07 8.82
N TYR A 37 -17.00 0.66 8.13
CA TYR A 37 -16.75 2.10 8.10
C TYR A 37 -17.40 2.80 6.90
N GLY A 38 -18.10 2.08 6.03
CA GLY A 38 -18.77 2.63 4.85
C GLY A 38 -17.93 2.57 3.57
N PRO A 39 -18.42 3.19 2.47
CA PRO A 39 -17.75 3.17 1.18
C PRO A 39 -16.43 3.95 1.21
N LEU A 40 -15.47 3.51 0.38
CA LEU A 40 -14.20 4.22 0.20
C LEU A 40 -14.39 5.39 -0.78
N ALA A 41 -13.76 6.52 -0.48
CA ALA A 41 -13.69 7.68 -1.36
C ALA A 41 -12.26 8.24 -1.35
N PRO A 42 -11.80 8.90 -2.43
CA PRO A 42 -10.52 9.59 -2.42
C PRO A 42 -10.47 10.66 -1.33
N VAL A 43 -9.45 10.64 -0.47
CA VAL A 43 -9.24 11.63 0.59
C VAL A 43 -7.94 12.38 0.28
N ALA A 44 -7.95 13.71 0.36
CA ALA A 44 -6.74 14.51 0.17
C ALA A 44 -5.77 14.32 1.34
N ASP A 45 -4.50 14.09 1.04
CA ASP A 45 -3.42 14.06 2.00
C ASP A 45 -3.21 15.45 2.63
N GLN A 46 -3.07 15.51 3.96
CA GLN A 46 -2.78 16.76 4.66
C GLN A 46 -1.40 17.34 4.33
N SER A 47 -0.43 16.52 3.92
CA SER A 47 0.91 16.99 3.55
C SER A 47 0.95 17.49 2.10
N THR A 48 0.44 16.70 1.15
CA THR A 48 0.60 16.97 -0.28
C THR A 48 -0.62 17.61 -0.94
N GLY A 49 -1.79 17.53 -0.32
CA GLY A 49 -3.07 17.93 -0.91
C GLY A 49 -3.60 16.97 -1.97
N LEU A 50 -2.85 15.91 -2.32
CA LEU A 50 -3.21 14.96 -3.36
C LEU A 50 -4.06 13.80 -2.80
N PRO A 51 -5.03 13.29 -3.57
CA PRO A 51 -5.87 12.17 -3.15
C PRO A 51 -5.19 10.82 -3.37
N LEU A 52 -4.11 10.55 -2.63
CA LEU A 52 -3.27 9.36 -2.77
C LEU A 52 -3.95 8.08 -2.25
N LEU A 53 -4.79 8.18 -1.21
CA LEU A 53 -5.47 7.05 -0.60
C LEU A 53 -6.99 7.19 -0.66
N GLN A 54 -7.68 6.06 -0.82
CA GLN A 54 -9.13 5.99 -0.67
C GLN A 54 -9.45 5.52 0.75
N LEU A 55 -10.19 6.32 1.51
CA LEU A 55 -10.55 6.03 2.89
C LEU A 55 -12.06 6.18 3.09
N PRO A 56 -12.63 5.55 4.14
CA PRO A 56 -14.02 5.78 4.50
C PRO A 56 -14.24 7.23 4.97
N GLN A 57 -15.49 7.68 4.92
CA GLN A 57 -15.86 9.03 5.36
C GLN A 57 -15.46 9.27 6.84
N GLY A 58 -14.91 10.46 7.11
CA GLY A 58 -14.49 10.87 8.46
C GLY A 58 -13.04 10.52 8.83
N PHE A 59 -12.33 9.80 7.97
CA PHE A 59 -10.89 9.57 8.12
C PHE A 59 -10.08 10.66 7.41
N SER A 60 -8.94 10.99 7.99
CA SER A 60 -7.92 11.86 7.41
C SER A 60 -6.55 11.23 7.59
N TYR A 61 -5.63 11.49 6.66
CA TYR A 61 -4.27 11.00 6.75
C TYR A 61 -3.27 12.09 6.39
N ARG A 62 -2.02 11.85 6.79
CA ARG A 62 -0.88 12.70 6.50
C ARG A 62 0.31 11.83 6.10
N SER A 63 0.87 12.07 4.92
CA SER A 63 2.09 11.40 4.47
C SER A 63 3.33 12.03 5.12
N PHE A 64 4.33 11.22 5.46
CA PHE A 64 5.59 11.69 6.03
C PHE A 64 6.74 10.72 5.69
N GLY A 65 7.98 11.22 5.76
CA GLY A 65 9.20 10.42 5.58
C GLY A 65 9.33 9.85 4.18
N CYS A 66 9.18 10.68 3.16
CA CYS A 66 9.16 10.21 1.78
C CYS A 66 10.58 9.94 1.27
N SER A 67 10.68 8.99 0.34
CA SER A 67 11.95 8.55 -0.23
C SER A 67 12.78 9.73 -0.74
N GLY A 68 14.02 9.86 -0.28
CA GLY A 68 14.91 10.97 -0.64
C GLY A 68 14.76 12.24 0.20
N ASP A 69 13.73 12.35 1.04
CA ASP A 69 13.64 13.45 2.02
C ASP A 69 14.84 13.41 2.95
N ARG A 70 15.35 14.59 3.33
CA ARG A 70 16.51 14.69 4.21
C ARG A 70 16.13 14.38 5.66
N MET A 71 16.81 13.41 6.25
CA MET A 71 16.71 13.06 7.67
C MET A 71 17.60 13.95 8.54
N ASP A 72 17.42 13.89 9.86
CA ASP A 72 18.18 14.70 10.84
C ASP A 72 19.69 14.42 10.85
N ASP A 73 20.10 13.26 10.35
CA ASP A 73 21.50 12.86 10.18
C ASP A 73 22.05 13.19 8.77
N ASP A 74 21.34 14.04 8.04
CA ASP A 74 21.65 14.49 6.67
C ASP A 74 21.58 13.40 5.60
N GLN A 75 21.22 12.16 5.96
CA GLN A 75 21.02 11.08 5.00
C GLN A 75 19.63 11.16 4.34
N PRO A 76 19.49 10.67 3.10
CA PRO A 76 18.18 10.56 2.46
C PRO A 76 17.35 9.44 3.09
N CYS A 77 16.04 9.66 3.19
CA CYS A 77 15.09 8.65 3.60
C CYS A 77 15.11 7.45 2.61
N PRO A 78 15.23 6.19 3.08
CA PRO A 78 15.23 5.02 2.21
C PRO A 78 13.93 4.86 1.41
N ASP A 79 13.99 4.23 0.23
CA ASP A 79 12.88 4.17 -0.73
C ASP A 79 11.88 3.02 -0.51
N ARG A 80 12.30 1.96 0.20
CA ARG A 80 11.54 0.73 0.42
C ARG A 80 11.18 0.57 1.89
N HIS A 81 10.25 1.40 2.35
CA HIS A 81 9.69 1.27 3.69
C HIS A 81 9.01 -0.10 3.86
N ASP A 82 9.36 -0.81 4.93
CA ASP A 82 8.75 -2.06 5.36
C ASP A 82 8.30 -1.89 6.82
N GLY A 83 8.32 -2.94 7.65
CA GLY A 83 7.86 -2.94 9.03
C GLY A 83 8.34 -1.73 9.85
N MET A 84 7.38 -1.11 10.56
CA MET A 84 7.58 0.07 11.40
C MET A 84 7.11 -0.21 12.83
N ALA A 85 7.72 0.45 13.81
CA ALA A 85 7.30 0.42 15.21
C ALA A 85 7.19 1.84 15.78
N VAL A 86 6.24 2.04 16.70
CA VAL A 86 6.10 3.29 17.46
C VAL A 86 6.53 3.04 18.89
N VAL A 87 7.49 3.84 19.36
CA VAL A 87 7.99 3.76 20.74
C VAL A 87 7.58 5.00 21.51
N CYS A 88 7.05 4.79 22.73
CA CYS A 88 6.72 5.89 23.62
C CYS A 88 8.01 6.43 24.25
N LEU A 89 8.36 7.68 23.95
CA LEU A 89 9.41 8.39 24.67
C LEU A 89 8.82 9.05 25.92
N ARG A 90 9.18 8.56 27.11
CA ARG A 90 8.83 9.23 28.36
C ARG A 90 9.83 10.36 28.62
N ARG A 91 9.42 11.59 28.28
CA ARG A 91 10.16 12.81 28.62
C ARG A 91 9.80 13.26 30.05
N PRO A 92 10.75 13.32 31.00
CA PRO A 92 10.46 13.68 32.40
C PRO A 92 9.91 15.11 32.57
N ASP A 93 10.18 15.99 31.61
CA ASP A 93 9.86 17.41 31.60
C ASP A 93 8.79 17.79 30.56
N TRP A 94 8.14 16.80 29.93
CA TRP A 94 7.08 17.07 28.96
C TRP A 94 5.92 17.84 29.60
N ARG A 95 5.67 19.05 29.09
CA ARG A 95 4.54 19.91 29.45
C ARG A 95 3.58 19.97 28.26
N PRO A 96 2.28 19.75 28.47
CA PRO A 96 1.28 20.02 27.44
C PRO A 96 1.47 21.45 26.88
N GLY A 97 1.57 21.60 25.56
CA GLY A 97 1.68 22.90 24.89
C GLY A 97 3.10 23.45 24.65
N ARG A 98 4.17 22.82 25.18
CA ARG A 98 5.56 23.07 24.75
C ARG A 98 5.92 22.08 23.65
N ASP A 99 5.34 22.30 22.47
CA ASP A 99 5.50 21.36 21.36
C ASP A 99 6.73 21.76 20.53
N SER A 100 7.92 21.35 20.98
CA SER A 100 9.18 21.55 20.24
C SER A 100 9.18 20.84 18.87
N LEU A 101 8.16 20.02 18.58
CA LEU A 101 8.00 19.30 17.32
C LEU A 101 7.17 20.08 16.28
N ARG A 102 6.60 21.25 16.61
CA ARG A 102 5.95 22.13 15.62
C ARG A 102 6.90 22.66 14.54
N GLY A 103 8.22 22.50 14.72
CA GLY A 103 9.24 22.91 13.75
C GLY A 103 9.66 21.84 12.75
N LEU A 104 9.14 20.61 12.85
CA LEU A 104 9.27 19.62 11.77
C LEU A 104 8.16 19.92 10.74
N GLU A 105 8.26 21.08 10.10
CA GLU A 105 7.56 21.31 8.83
C GLU A 105 8.22 20.34 7.84
N GLN A 106 7.68 19.12 7.78
CA GLN A 106 8.04 18.15 6.78
C GLN A 106 7.57 18.75 5.46
N ALA A 107 8.52 19.00 4.55
CA ALA A 107 8.20 19.44 3.22
C ALA A 107 7.14 18.51 2.63
N PRO A 108 6.16 19.04 1.87
CA PRO A 108 5.19 18.19 1.21
C PRO A 108 5.96 17.18 0.37
N CYS A 109 5.67 15.89 0.57
CA CYS A 109 6.21 14.85 -0.27
C CYS A 109 5.89 15.19 -1.73
N LEU A 110 6.88 15.64 -2.48
CA LEU A 110 6.67 15.98 -3.88
C LEU A 110 6.36 14.65 -4.58
N ALA A 111 5.12 14.50 -5.02
CA ALA A 111 4.76 13.42 -5.94
C ALA A 111 5.60 13.66 -7.21
N GLY A 112 6.69 12.89 -7.35
CA GLY A 112 7.53 12.87 -8.54
C GLY A 112 6.74 12.42 -9.77
#